data_AF-F2R8B9-F1
#
_entry.id   AF-F2R8B9-F1
#
_cell.length_a   1.000
_cell.length_b   1.000
_cell.length_c   1.000
_cell.angle_alpha   90.00
_cell.angle_beta   90.00
_cell.angle_gamma   90.00
#
_symmetry.space_group_name_H-M   'P 1'
#
loop_
_entity.id
_entity.type
_entity.pdbx_description
1 polymer ?
#
loop_
_entity_poly.entity_id
_entity_poly.type
_entity_poly.pdbx_seq_one_letter_code
_entity_poly.pdbx_strand_id
1 'polypeptide(L)'
;MMRHRRLDDGSLVPLPQRNVDTGLGLERLASLLQGKSSVFDCDVFDPWRRLLPGLWPLEETSLRLVSDHLRSAVVVIGDGVRPGATGRGYVLRRLIRRVLTVLWRDDPRRGLVDLPSELVEHTLDHFRQDTGQDEVRRVLLDEERRFRRLLERGRQVLARPRFQRPLGEEDLHYLHDTHGLPRDLVLSLREE
;
A
#
# COMPACT_ATOMS: atom_id res chain seq x y z
N MET A 1 -22.68 -10.13 18.28
CA MET A 1 -22.85 -10.64 19.66
C MET A 1 -21.56 -11.33 20.10
N MET A 2 -20.79 -10.68 20.95
CA MET A 2 -19.57 -11.22 21.56
C MET A 2 -19.96 -12.14 22.71
N ARG A 3 -19.67 -13.45 22.57
CA ARG A 3 -20.07 -14.49 23.53
C ARG A 3 -18.91 -15.32 24.08
N HIS A 4 -17.79 -15.38 23.37
CA HIS A 4 -16.66 -16.23 23.74
C HIS A 4 -15.34 -15.48 23.55
N ARG A 5 -14.36 -15.81 24.38
CA ARG A 5 -12.93 -15.53 24.16
C ARG A 5 -12.30 -16.77 23.54
N ARG A 6 -11.58 -16.60 22.43
CA ARG A 6 -10.76 -17.65 21.83
C ARG A 6 -9.39 -17.68 22.53
N LEU A 7 -8.94 -18.86 22.94
CA LEU A 7 -7.60 -19.10 23.50
C LEU A 7 -6.61 -19.53 22.41
N ASP A 8 -5.32 -19.59 22.75
CA ASP A 8 -4.24 -19.91 21.80
C ASP A 8 -4.33 -21.34 21.25
N ASP A 9 -4.92 -22.26 22.03
CA ASP A 9 -5.24 -23.64 21.60
C ASP A 9 -6.49 -23.73 20.70
N GLY A 10 -7.13 -22.58 20.41
CA GLY A 10 -8.34 -22.47 19.60
C GLY A 10 -9.64 -22.73 20.36
N SER A 11 -9.59 -23.11 21.64
CA SER A 11 -10.77 -23.33 22.47
C SER A 11 -11.55 -22.03 22.71
N LEU A 12 -12.87 -22.16 22.92
CA LEU A 12 -13.78 -21.03 23.12
C LEU A 12 -14.30 -21.02 24.56
N VAL A 13 -13.91 -20.03 25.34
CA VAL A 13 -14.36 -19.85 26.72
C VAL A 13 -15.48 -18.82 26.75
N PRO A 14 -16.63 -19.09 27.41
CA PRO A 14 -17.70 -18.09 27.55
C PRO A 14 -17.19 -16.79 28.17
N LEU A 15 -17.61 -15.65 27.63
CA LEU A 15 -17.33 -14.36 28.25
C LEU A 15 -18.15 -14.22 29.54
N PRO A 16 -17.58 -13.66 30.63
CA PRO A 16 -18.31 -13.37 31.85
C PRO A 16 -19.52 -12.46 31.61
N GLN A 17 -19.37 -11.50 30.69
CA GLN A 17 -20.42 -10.62 30.24
C GLN A 17 -20.53 -10.69 28.71
N ARG A 18 -21.75 -10.92 28.21
CA ARG A 18 -22.05 -10.93 26.78
C ARG A 18 -22.20 -9.49 26.29
N ASN A 19 -21.49 -9.15 25.23
CA ASN A 19 -21.47 -7.79 24.68
C ASN A 19 -21.97 -7.77 23.24
N VAL A 20 -22.30 -6.57 22.76
CA VAL A 20 -22.60 -6.32 21.35
C VAL A 20 -21.43 -5.55 20.75
N ASP A 21 -21.01 -5.99 19.57
CA ASP A 21 -20.01 -5.33 18.74
C ASP A 21 -20.61 -5.22 17.34
N THR A 22 -20.63 -4.00 16.79
CA THR A 22 -21.22 -3.68 15.49
C THR A 22 -20.25 -2.86 14.68
N GLY A 23 -20.14 -3.15 13.38
CA GLY A 23 -19.39 -2.33 12.43
C GLY A 23 -20.24 -2.02 11.21
N LEU A 24 -20.17 -0.77 10.75
CA LEU A 24 -20.75 -0.32 9.50
C LEU A 24 -19.69 0.46 8.74
N GLY A 25 -19.38 0.04 7.51
CA GLY A 25 -18.37 0.71 6.69
C GLY A 25 -18.86 2.10 6.29
N LEU A 26 -18.14 3.14 6.73
CA LEU A 26 -18.51 4.54 6.47
C LEU A 26 -18.64 4.81 4.97
N GLU A 27 -17.65 4.41 4.18
CA GLU A 27 -17.62 4.65 2.74
C GLU A 27 -18.72 3.88 2.00
N ARG A 28 -19.10 2.70 2.51
CA ARG A 28 -20.23 1.92 1.98
C ARG A 28 -21.57 2.57 2.31
N LEU A 29 -21.73 3.08 3.52
CA LEU A 29 -22.93 3.82 3.89
C LEU A 29 -23.03 5.10 3.06
N ALA A 30 -21.93 5.84 2.94
CA ALA A 30 -21.85 7.05 2.14
C ALA A 30 -22.20 6.79 0.67
N SER A 31 -21.64 5.75 0.05
CA SER A 31 -21.96 5.40 -1.34
C SER A 31 -23.45 5.06 -1.50
N LEU A 32 -24.05 4.33 -0.57
CA LEU A 32 -25.48 4.02 -0.59
C LEU A 32 -26.35 5.29 -0.48
N LEU A 33 -26.07 6.15 0.49
CA LEU A 33 -26.82 7.40 0.69
C LEU A 33 -26.68 8.38 -0.48
N GLN A 34 -25.54 8.35 -1.19
CA GLN A 34 -25.25 9.19 -2.33
C GLN A 34 -25.65 8.56 -3.68
N GLY A 35 -26.28 7.38 -3.68
CA GLY A 35 -26.71 6.68 -4.90
C GLY A 35 -25.55 6.25 -5.81
N LYS A 36 -24.39 5.94 -5.23
CA LYS A 36 -23.18 5.50 -5.94
C LYS A 36 -23.06 3.98 -5.96
N SER A 37 -22.54 3.43 -7.06
CA SER A 37 -22.32 1.98 -7.24
C SER A 37 -20.98 1.49 -6.69
N SER A 38 -20.07 2.40 -6.34
CA SER A 38 -18.74 2.11 -5.81
C SER A 38 -18.43 2.98 -4.60
N VAL A 39 -17.68 2.44 -3.63
CA VAL A 39 -17.12 3.23 -2.52
C VAL A 39 -16.15 4.29 -3.02
N PHE A 40 -15.50 4.06 -4.15
CA PHE A 40 -14.59 5.04 -4.74
C PHE A 40 -15.34 6.24 -5.30
N ASP A 41 -16.65 6.16 -5.55
CA ASP A 41 -17.41 7.26 -6.14
C ASP A 41 -18.08 8.17 -5.12
N CYS A 42 -17.89 7.91 -3.83
CA CYS A 42 -18.38 8.78 -2.76
C CYS A 42 -17.47 9.98 -2.54
N ASP A 43 -18.04 11.01 -1.93
CA ASP A 43 -17.37 12.26 -1.56
C ASP A 43 -16.04 12.10 -0.81
N VAL A 44 -15.90 11.07 0.03
CA VAL A 44 -14.64 10.79 0.76
C VAL A 44 -13.45 10.58 -0.20
N PHE A 45 -13.70 10.10 -1.41
CA PHE A 45 -12.67 9.90 -2.44
C PHE A 45 -12.62 11.01 -3.50
N ASP A 46 -13.44 12.05 -3.40
CA ASP A 46 -13.54 13.08 -4.45
C ASP A 46 -12.23 13.81 -4.74
N PRO A 47 -11.43 14.25 -3.75
CA PRO A 47 -10.13 14.87 -4.05
C PRO A 47 -9.20 13.92 -4.81
N TRP A 48 -9.16 12.64 -4.40
CA TRP A 48 -8.34 11.61 -5.03
C TRP A 48 -8.77 11.35 -6.48
N ARG A 49 -10.08 11.22 -6.72
CA ARG A 49 -10.68 11.07 -8.06
C ARG A 49 -10.43 12.26 -8.97
N ARG A 50 -10.45 13.48 -8.43
CA ARG A 50 -10.25 14.69 -9.22
C ARG A 50 -8.79 14.88 -9.62
N LEU A 51 -7.87 14.63 -8.69
CA LEU A 51 -6.46 15.01 -8.86
C LEU A 51 -5.59 13.90 -9.48
N LEU A 52 -5.83 12.63 -9.13
CA LEU A 52 -4.95 11.54 -9.60
C LEU A 52 -5.01 11.28 -11.11
N PRO A 53 -6.17 11.27 -11.80
CA PRO A 53 -6.20 10.94 -13.22
C PRO A 53 -5.41 11.92 -14.11
N GLY A 54 -5.41 13.22 -13.73
CA GLY A 54 -4.62 14.24 -14.43
C GLY A 54 -3.12 14.15 -14.16
N LEU A 55 -2.74 13.54 -13.03
CA LEU A 55 -1.36 13.34 -12.62
C LEU A 55 -0.77 12.06 -13.23
N TRP A 56 -1.52 10.97 -13.13
CA TRP A 56 -1.13 9.64 -13.59
C TRP A 56 -2.26 9.06 -14.45
N PRO A 57 -2.11 9.04 -15.79
CA PRO A 57 -3.11 8.48 -16.69
C PRO A 57 -3.08 6.95 -16.60
N LEU A 58 -3.82 6.43 -15.63
CA LEU A 58 -3.93 5.02 -15.29
C LEU A 58 -5.35 4.52 -15.59
N GLU A 59 -5.46 3.24 -15.91
CA GLU A 59 -6.75 2.53 -15.97
C GLU A 59 -7.48 2.60 -14.62
N GLU A 60 -8.82 2.59 -14.65
CA GLU A 60 -9.70 2.75 -13.48
C GLU A 60 -9.31 1.83 -12.30
N THR A 61 -9.04 0.56 -12.56
CA THR A 61 -8.62 -0.41 -11.53
C THR A 61 -7.31 0.00 -10.86
N SER A 62 -6.37 0.53 -11.63
CA SER A 62 -5.07 1.01 -11.14
C SER A 62 -5.21 2.31 -10.36
N LEU A 63 -6.07 3.24 -10.81
CA LEU A 63 -6.41 4.46 -10.07
C LEU A 63 -7.01 4.15 -8.70
N ARG A 64 -7.95 3.21 -8.63
CA ARG A 64 -8.56 2.78 -7.36
C ARG A 64 -7.52 2.18 -6.40
N LEU A 65 -6.64 1.32 -6.92
CA LEU A 65 -5.55 0.74 -6.14
C LEU A 65 -4.61 1.83 -5.60
N VAL A 66 -4.16 2.74 -6.46
CA VAL A 66 -3.25 3.82 -6.06
C VAL A 66 -3.91 4.73 -5.02
N SER A 67 -5.17 5.10 -5.23
CA SER A 67 -5.94 5.92 -4.28
C SER A 67 -6.05 5.26 -2.91
N ASP A 68 -6.49 4.01 -2.85
CA ASP A 68 -6.67 3.25 -1.61
C ASP A 68 -5.35 3.06 -0.86
N HIS A 69 -4.30 2.64 -1.57
CA HIS A 69 -3.01 2.32 -0.95
C HIS A 69 -2.26 3.57 -0.50
N LEU A 70 -2.32 4.68 -1.26
CA LEU A 70 -1.74 5.94 -0.82
C LEU A 70 -2.51 6.52 0.37
N ARG A 71 -3.84 6.53 0.34
CA ARG A 71 -4.64 7.00 1.48
C ARG A 71 -4.33 6.17 2.74
N SER A 72 -4.26 4.84 2.60
CA SER A 72 -3.87 3.95 3.70
C SER A 72 -2.44 4.21 4.18
N ALA A 73 -1.49 4.43 3.27
CA ALA A 73 -0.11 4.73 3.64
C ALA A 73 0.00 6.06 4.38
N VAL A 74 -0.73 7.09 3.96
CA VAL A 74 -0.80 8.40 4.64
C VAL A 74 -1.28 8.21 6.09
N VAL A 75 -2.40 7.52 6.29
CA VAL A 75 -2.96 7.28 7.64
C VAL A 75 -1.97 6.50 8.51
N VAL A 76 -1.40 5.41 7.99
CA VAL A 76 -0.47 4.57 8.74
C VAL A 76 0.82 5.32 9.10
N ILE A 77 1.32 6.21 8.23
CA ILE A 77 2.47 7.07 8.53
C ILE A 77 2.09 8.14 9.56
N GLY A 78 0.88 8.71 9.46
CA GLY A 78 0.32 9.68 10.39
C GLY A 78 0.23 9.15 11.82
N ASP A 79 -0.01 7.84 11.98
CA ASP A 79 0.01 7.12 13.27
C ASP A 79 1.43 6.74 13.74
N GLY A 80 2.47 7.23 13.06
CA GLY A 80 3.87 7.05 13.47
C GLY A 80 4.55 5.79 12.93
N VAL A 81 3.89 4.98 12.08
CA VAL A 81 4.53 3.81 11.48
C VAL A 81 5.52 4.25 10.41
N ARG A 82 6.65 3.51 10.29
CA ARG A 82 7.67 3.73 9.26
C ARG A 82 7.92 2.43 8.49
N PRO A 83 8.26 2.51 7.18
CA PRO A 83 8.58 1.33 6.38
C PRO A 83 9.71 0.51 7.02
N GLY A 84 9.52 -0.82 7.08
CA GLY A 84 10.42 -1.73 7.79
C GLY A 84 10.42 -3.14 7.18
N ALA A 85 11.29 -4.00 7.71
CA ALA A 85 11.43 -5.38 7.23
C ALA A 85 10.38 -6.34 7.78
N THR A 86 9.78 -6.04 8.93
CA THR A 86 8.83 -6.91 9.64
C THR A 86 7.63 -6.12 10.21
N GLY A 87 6.61 -6.84 10.67
CA GLY A 87 5.46 -6.27 11.38
C GLY A 87 4.72 -5.20 10.59
N ARG A 88 4.30 -4.12 11.28
CA ARG A 88 3.54 -3.01 10.69
C ARG A 88 4.33 -2.27 9.61
N GLY A 89 5.63 -2.10 9.82
CA GLY A 89 6.51 -1.46 8.84
C GLY A 89 6.64 -2.25 7.53
N TYR A 90 6.60 -3.59 7.61
CA TYR A 90 6.56 -4.44 6.41
C TYR A 90 5.30 -4.21 5.59
N VAL A 91 4.14 -4.13 6.26
CA VAL A 91 2.86 -3.89 5.59
C VAL A 91 2.86 -2.54 4.89
N LEU A 92 3.26 -1.46 5.59
CA LEU A 92 3.38 -0.12 5.00
C LEU A 92 4.31 -0.11 3.79
N ARG A 93 5.48 -0.75 3.91
CA ARG A 93 6.45 -0.89 2.81
C ARG A 93 5.82 -1.55 1.59
N ARG A 94 5.04 -2.62 1.76
CA ARG A 94 4.37 -3.29 0.64
C ARG A 94 3.31 -2.41 -0.03
N LEU A 95 2.52 -1.65 0.74
CA LEU A 95 1.52 -0.74 0.18
C LEU A 95 2.17 0.30 -0.74
N ILE A 96 3.21 0.97 -0.24
CA ILE A 96 3.95 2.00 -1.00
C ILE A 96 4.59 1.38 -2.26
N ARG A 97 5.25 0.23 -2.13
CA ARG A 97 5.89 -0.42 -3.29
C ARG A 97 4.90 -0.89 -4.33
N ARG A 98 3.71 -1.34 -3.93
CA ARG A 98 2.66 -1.75 -4.87
C ARG A 98 2.15 -0.56 -5.69
N VAL A 99 2.01 0.62 -5.06
CA VAL A 99 1.73 1.88 -5.78
C VAL A 99 2.83 2.16 -6.80
N LEU A 100 4.10 2.14 -6.36
CA LEU A 100 5.24 2.44 -7.23
C LEU A 100 5.35 1.47 -8.42
N THR A 101 5.12 0.18 -8.21
CA THR A 101 5.09 -0.82 -9.30
C THR A 101 4.02 -0.49 -10.33
N VAL A 102 2.82 -0.07 -9.92
CA VAL A 102 1.76 0.36 -10.85
C VAL A 102 2.15 1.62 -11.61
N LEU A 103 2.75 2.61 -10.93
CA LEU A 103 3.18 3.86 -11.57
C LEU A 103 4.27 3.62 -12.61
N TRP A 104 5.25 2.78 -12.30
CA TRP A 104 6.42 2.55 -13.14
C TRP A 104 6.22 1.59 -14.30
N ARG A 105 5.15 0.80 -14.29
CA ARG A 105 4.84 -0.17 -15.35
C ARG A 105 4.83 0.48 -16.73
N ASP A 106 4.19 1.65 -16.83
CA ASP A 106 3.98 2.32 -18.11
C ASP A 106 4.94 3.53 -18.28
N ASP A 107 5.41 4.12 -17.18
CA ASP A 107 6.41 5.21 -17.20
C ASP A 107 7.29 5.22 -15.93
N PRO A 108 8.58 4.83 -16.02
CA PRO A 108 9.48 4.77 -14.87
C PRO A 108 9.89 6.14 -14.31
N ARG A 109 9.50 7.25 -14.97
CA ARG A 109 9.76 8.62 -14.51
C ARG A 109 8.77 9.07 -13.44
N ARG A 110 7.56 8.51 -13.42
CA ARG A 110 6.52 8.84 -12.42
C ARG A 110 7.05 8.60 -11.01
N GLY A 111 6.69 9.47 -10.06
CA GLY A 111 7.11 9.32 -8.67
C GLY A 111 6.12 9.92 -7.68
N LEU A 112 6.33 9.63 -6.40
CA LEU A 112 5.51 10.19 -5.32
C LEU A 112 5.85 11.65 -5.02
N VAL A 113 6.91 12.19 -5.62
CA VAL A 113 7.22 13.62 -5.58
C VAL A 113 6.09 14.45 -6.22
N ASP A 114 5.45 13.87 -7.24
CA ASP A 114 4.36 14.50 -7.99
C ASP A 114 3.02 14.47 -7.22
N LEU A 115 2.91 13.69 -6.13
CA LEU A 115 1.69 13.58 -5.34
C LEU A 115 1.29 14.95 -4.79
N PRO A 116 0.07 15.46 -4.99
CA PRO A 116 -0.36 16.75 -4.47
C PRO A 116 -0.41 16.74 -2.94
N SER A 117 0.15 17.79 -2.33
CA SER A 117 0.04 18.10 -0.89
C SER A 117 -1.40 18.00 -0.37
N GLU A 118 -2.37 18.54 -1.13
CA GLU A 118 -3.80 18.54 -0.80
C GLU A 118 -4.33 17.14 -0.47
N LEU A 119 -3.87 16.09 -1.17
CA LEU A 119 -4.36 14.72 -0.93
C LEU A 119 -3.87 14.16 0.41
N VAL A 120 -2.65 14.53 0.79
CA VAL A 120 -2.05 14.15 2.07
C VAL A 120 -2.75 14.89 3.20
N GLU A 121 -2.88 16.21 3.09
CA GLU A 121 -3.59 17.06 4.06
C GLU A 121 -5.05 16.62 4.24
N HIS A 122 -5.81 16.49 3.15
CA HIS A 122 -7.20 16.05 3.20
C HIS A 122 -7.35 14.72 3.94
N THR A 123 -6.42 13.78 3.74
CA THR A 123 -6.46 12.49 4.42
C THR A 123 -6.12 12.63 5.90
N LEU A 124 -5.07 13.36 6.25
CA LEU A 124 -4.69 13.57 7.66
C LEU A 124 -5.81 14.28 8.44
N ASP A 125 -6.41 15.31 7.85
CA ASP A 125 -7.52 16.06 8.45
C ASP A 125 -8.76 15.19 8.66
N HIS A 126 -9.11 14.36 7.66
CA HIS A 126 -10.22 13.42 7.77
C HIS A 126 -10.06 12.45 8.95
N PHE A 127 -8.83 12.00 9.20
CA PHE A 127 -8.50 11.10 10.31
C PHE A 127 -8.07 11.83 11.60
N ARG A 128 -8.08 13.17 11.61
CA ARG A 128 -7.67 14.03 12.73
C ARG A 128 -6.26 13.71 13.25
N GLN A 129 -5.32 13.55 12.33
CA GLN A 129 -3.93 13.23 12.65
C GLN A 129 -3.09 14.51 12.67
N ASP A 130 -2.37 14.76 13.77
CA ASP A 130 -1.56 15.97 13.96
C ASP A 130 -0.22 15.94 13.19
N THR A 131 0.11 14.82 12.53
CA THR A 131 1.33 14.69 11.74
C THR A 131 1.28 15.65 10.56
N GLY A 132 2.29 16.51 10.40
CA GLY A 132 2.38 17.41 9.25
C GLY A 132 2.61 16.66 7.93
N GLN A 133 2.04 17.17 6.83
CA GLN A 133 2.17 16.57 5.50
C GLN A 133 3.63 16.34 5.06
N ASP A 134 4.56 17.21 5.49
CA ASP A 134 5.96 17.13 5.11
C ASP A 134 6.62 15.86 5.64
N GLU A 135 6.22 15.41 6.84
CA GLU A 135 6.70 14.17 7.42
C GLU A 135 6.23 12.97 6.59
N VAL A 136 4.95 12.96 6.21
CA VAL A 136 4.39 11.89 5.39
C VAL A 136 5.08 11.85 4.02
N ARG A 137 5.21 13.00 3.36
CA ARG A 137 5.91 13.13 2.08
C ARG A 137 7.35 12.64 2.19
N ARG A 138 8.08 13.03 3.23
CA ARG A 138 9.46 12.58 3.46
C ARG A 138 9.55 11.07 3.53
N VAL A 139 8.67 10.42 4.30
CA VAL A 139 8.65 8.96 4.46
C VAL A 139 8.34 8.24 3.14
N LEU A 140 7.34 8.75 2.38
CA LEU A 140 6.98 8.20 1.07
C LEU A 140 8.16 8.29 0.09
N LEU A 141 8.81 9.45 0.00
CA LEU A 141 9.94 9.68 -0.89
C LEU A 141 11.18 8.87 -0.51
N ASP A 142 11.43 8.70 0.78
CA ASP A 142 12.54 7.87 1.25
C ASP A 142 12.35 6.40 0.87
N GLU A 143 11.13 5.88 0.99
CA GLU A 143 10.83 4.52 0.54
C GLU A 143 10.91 4.39 -0.98
N GLU A 144 10.44 5.38 -1.74
CA GLU A 144 10.60 5.41 -3.19
C GLU A 144 12.08 5.30 -3.59
N ARG A 145 12.94 6.15 -3.02
CA ARG A 145 14.39 6.14 -3.28
C ARG A 145 15.03 4.80 -2.92
N ARG A 146 14.63 4.20 -1.80
CA ARG A 146 15.10 2.86 -1.39
C ARG A 146 14.65 1.79 -2.37
N PHE A 147 13.43 1.89 -2.88
CA PHE A 147 12.89 0.91 -3.81
C PHE A 147 13.52 1.03 -5.20
N ARG A 148 13.75 2.25 -5.72
CA ARG A 148 14.52 2.48 -6.96
C ARG A 148 15.91 1.82 -6.88
N ARG A 149 16.67 2.07 -5.79
CA ARG A 149 17.98 1.42 -5.56
C ARG A 149 17.91 -0.10 -5.45
N LEU A 150 16.79 -0.65 -4.97
CA LEU A 150 16.59 -2.09 -4.92
C LEU A 150 16.33 -2.66 -6.32
N LEU A 151 15.51 -1.99 -7.13
CA LEU A 151 15.23 -2.37 -8.51
C LEU A 151 16.48 -2.32 -9.38
N GLU A 152 17.28 -1.25 -9.28
CA GLU A 152 18.54 -1.12 -10.04
C GLU A 152 19.51 -2.27 -9.74
N ARG A 153 19.71 -2.56 -8.45
CA ARG A 153 20.51 -3.73 -8.04
C ARG A 153 19.88 -5.04 -8.49
N GLY A 154 18.55 -5.16 -8.40
CA GLY A 154 17.80 -6.33 -8.82
C GLY A 154 17.98 -6.65 -10.30
N ARG A 155 17.84 -5.64 -11.17
CA ARG A 155 18.07 -5.76 -12.62
C ARG A 155 19.51 -6.19 -12.93
N GLN A 156 20.50 -5.61 -12.26
CA GLN A 156 21.91 -6.02 -12.42
C GLN A 156 22.16 -7.47 -11.99
N VAL A 157 21.51 -7.93 -10.92
CA VAL A 157 21.61 -9.32 -10.46
C VAL A 157 20.92 -10.26 -11.45
N LEU A 158 19.69 -9.96 -11.87
CA LEU A 158 18.89 -10.79 -12.77
C LEU A 158 19.45 -10.86 -14.19
N ALA A 159 20.24 -9.87 -14.62
CA ALA A 159 20.94 -9.89 -15.89
C ALA A 159 22.01 -10.98 -16.00
N ARG A 160 22.44 -11.59 -14.88
CA ARG A 160 23.44 -12.67 -14.88
C ARG A 160 22.91 -13.92 -15.59
N PRO A 161 23.73 -14.64 -16.38
CA PRO A 161 23.28 -15.80 -17.16
C PRO A 161 22.52 -16.87 -16.35
N ARG A 162 22.89 -17.06 -15.07
CA ARG A 162 22.22 -17.99 -14.15
C ARG A 162 20.72 -17.71 -13.98
N PHE A 163 20.28 -16.45 -14.07
CA PHE A 163 18.91 -16.04 -13.78
C PHE A 163 18.07 -15.73 -15.02
N GLN A 164 18.65 -15.88 -16.22
CA GLN A 164 17.94 -15.69 -17.49
C GLN A 164 17.07 -16.92 -17.87
N ARG A 165 17.33 -18.08 -17.27
CA ARG A 165 16.45 -19.27 -17.35
C ARG A 165 15.23 -19.14 -16.44
N PRO A 166 14.17 -19.98 -16.57
CA PRO A 166 13.12 -20.05 -15.56
C PRO A 166 13.71 -20.23 -14.15
N LEU A 167 13.23 -19.43 -13.19
CA LEU A 167 13.71 -19.48 -11.80
C LEU A 167 12.97 -20.58 -11.04
N GLY A 168 13.73 -21.43 -10.36
CA GLY A 168 13.18 -22.34 -9.36
C GLY A 168 13.06 -21.67 -7.99
N GLU A 169 12.44 -22.36 -7.03
CA GLU A 169 12.35 -21.89 -5.64
C GLU A 169 13.73 -21.60 -5.03
N GLU A 170 14.74 -22.40 -5.35
CA GLU A 170 16.10 -22.21 -4.85
C GLU A 170 16.72 -20.89 -5.33
N ASP A 171 16.47 -20.50 -6.59
CA ASP A 171 16.96 -19.22 -7.11
C ASP A 171 16.21 -18.05 -6.46
N LEU A 172 14.90 -18.18 -6.24
CA LEU A 172 14.09 -17.17 -5.56
C LEU A 172 14.53 -17.01 -4.10
N HIS A 173 14.84 -18.10 -3.42
CA HIS A 173 15.38 -18.10 -2.07
C HIS A 173 16.76 -17.44 -2.02
N TYR A 174 17.66 -17.79 -2.95
CA TYR A 174 18.97 -17.17 -3.06
C TYR A 174 18.88 -15.65 -3.32
N LEU A 175 18.00 -15.23 -4.25
CA LEU A 175 17.78 -13.82 -4.57
C LEU A 175 17.22 -13.05 -3.36
N HIS A 176 16.36 -13.68 -2.57
CA HIS A 176 15.85 -13.11 -1.33
C HIS A 176 16.96 -12.98 -0.28
N ASP A 177 17.64 -14.07 0.06
CA ASP A 177 18.57 -14.11 1.19
C ASP A 177 19.90 -13.40 0.92
N THR A 178 20.41 -13.50 -0.31
CA THR A 178 21.71 -12.93 -0.68
C THR A 178 21.58 -11.50 -1.20
N HIS A 179 20.52 -11.21 -1.94
CA HIS A 179 20.35 -9.92 -2.62
C HIS A 179 19.20 -9.07 -2.06
N GLY A 180 18.43 -9.60 -1.11
CA GLY A 180 17.31 -8.88 -0.51
C GLY A 180 16.17 -8.63 -1.50
N LEU A 181 16.07 -9.41 -2.58
CA LEU A 181 15.07 -9.28 -3.63
C LEU A 181 13.86 -10.17 -3.30
N PRO A 182 12.72 -9.60 -2.89
CA PRO A 182 11.53 -10.39 -2.60
C PRO A 182 11.02 -11.11 -3.84
N ARG A 183 10.40 -12.28 -3.67
CA ARG A 183 9.78 -13.07 -4.74
C ARG A 183 8.91 -12.22 -5.67
N ASP A 184 8.00 -11.44 -5.08
CA ASP A 184 7.08 -10.57 -5.83
C ASP A 184 7.82 -9.56 -6.71
N LEU A 185 8.95 -9.03 -6.22
CA LEU A 185 9.79 -8.09 -6.98
C LEU A 185 10.48 -8.79 -8.15
N VAL A 186 11.05 -9.96 -7.90
CA VAL A 186 11.74 -10.74 -8.93
C VAL A 186 10.79 -11.10 -10.07
N LEU A 187 9.58 -11.54 -9.75
CA LEU A 187 8.56 -11.87 -10.76
C LEU A 187 8.16 -10.62 -11.55
N SER A 188 7.90 -9.48 -10.88
CA SER A 188 7.55 -8.23 -11.56
C SER A 188 8.63 -7.74 -12.53
N LEU A 189 9.91 -7.93 -12.20
CA LEU A 189 11.05 -7.53 -13.05
C LEU A 189 11.29 -8.45 -14.25
N ARG A 190 10.65 -9.61 -14.31
CA ARG A 190 10.80 -10.60 -15.39
C ARG A 190 9.61 -10.66 -16.35
N GLU A 191 8.48 -10.09 -15.94
CA GLU A 191 7.31 -9.91 -16.80
C GLU A 191 7.46 -8.69 -17.75
N GLU A 192 8.42 -7.79 -17.46
CA GLU A 192 8.97 -6.78 -18.39
C GLU A 192 9.88 -7.43 -19.45
#